data_AF-A0A1C5AZ77-F1
#
_entry.id   AF-A0A1C5AZ77-F1
#
_cell.length_a   1.000
_cell.length_b   1.000
_cell.length_c   1.000
_cell.angle_alpha   90.00
_cell.angle_beta   90.00
_cell.angle_gamma   90.00
#
_symmetry.space_group_name_H-M   'P 1'
#
loop_
_entity.id
_entity.type
_entity.pdbx_description
1 polymer ?
#
loop_
_entity_poly.entity_id
_entity_poly.type
_entity_poly.pdbx_seq_one_letter_code
_entity_poly.pdbx_strand_id
1 'polypeptide(L)' 'METTPPAGVEIDGAKLRELRKLQGESLASFASTCGISRPYLSQIETGVRRRVSPPVYKRICLALNLGGPRQRRTLLKAAA' A
#
# COMPACT_ATOMS: atom_id res chain seq x y z
N MET A 1 3.26 -0.33 -24.01
CA MET A 1 3.09 -0.94 -22.66
C MET A 1 4.32 -0.59 -21.86
N GLU A 2 4.27 0.52 -21.11
CA GLU A 2 5.46 1.09 -20.47
C GLU A 2 5.86 0.27 -19.24
N THR A 3 6.94 -0.50 -19.37
CA THR A 3 7.60 -1.19 -18.25
C THR A 3 8.67 -0.27 -17.67
N THR A 4 8.31 0.51 -16.63
CA THR A 4 9.27 1.33 -15.86
C THR A 4 10.09 0.44 -14.89
N PRO A 5 11.39 0.72 -14.61
CA PRO A 5 12.33 -0.18 -13.92
C PRO A 5 12.08 -0.36 -12.39
N PRO A 6 12.83 -1.24 -11.69
CA PRO A 6 12.52 -1.77 -10.36
C PRO A 6 12.93 -0.82 -9.23
N ALA A 7 12.22 0.30 -9.07
CA ALA A 7 12.29 1.12 -7.85
C ALA A 7 11.01 0.92 -7.04
N GLY A 8 10.75 -0.33 -6.64
CA GLY A 8 9.58 -0.66 -5.84
C GLY A 8 9.77 -0.22 -4.39
N VAL A 9 8.84 0.59 -3.88
CA VAL A 9 8.77 0.97 -2.47
C VAL A 9 8.42 -0.29 -1.68
N GLU A 10 9.27 -0.65 -0.73
CA GLU A 10 8.98 -1.78 0.15
C GLU A 10 8.07 -1.33 1.29
N ILE A 11 6.90 -1.97 1.36
CA ILE A 11 5.85 -1.63 2.32
C ILE A 11 5.57 -2.75 3.31
N ASP A 12 5.22 -2.34 4.52
CA ASP A 12 4.71 -3.22 5.56
C ASP A 12 3.23 -3.54 5.28
N GLY A 13 3.00 -4.69 4.64
CA GLY A 13 1.66 -5.19 4.34
C GLY A 13 0.79 -5.45 5.57
N ALA A 14 1.39 -5.88 6.68
CA ALA A 14 0.65 -6.13 7.91
C ALA A 14 0.14 -4.79 8.49
N LYS A 15 0.98 -3.75 8.48
CA LYS A 15 0.58 -2.42 8.92
C LYS A 15 -0.49 -1.80 8.01
N LEU A 16 -0.37 -1.99 6.69
CA LEU A 16 -1.41 -1.58 5.74
C LEU A 16 -2.77 -2.20 6.10
N ARG A 17 -2.80 -3.51 6.36
CA ARG A 17 -4.02 -4.23 6.73
C ARG A 17 -4.63 -3.70 8.03
N GLU A 18 -3.80 -3.43 9.03
CA GLU A 18 -4.23 -2.86 10.31
C GLU A 18 -4.89 -1.49 10.10
N LEU A 19 -4.23 -0.57 9.40
CA LEU A 19 -4.74 0.78 9.16
C LEU A 19 -6.02 0.76 8.32
N ARG A 20 -6.11 -0.08 7.30
CA ARG A 20 -7.35 -0.25 6.52
C ARG A 20 -8.51 -0.71 7.41
N LYS A 21 -8.27 -1.70 8.28
CA LYS A 21 -9.30 -2.18 9.21
C LYS A 21 -9.72 -1.12 10.21
N LEU A 22 -8.79 -0.28 10.68
CA LEU A 22 -9.09 0.85 11.58
C LEU A 22 -9.98 1.90 10.90
N GLN A 23 -9.87 2.08 9.58
CA GLN A 23 -10.80 2.91 8.81
C GLN A 23 -12.18 2.24 8.54
N GLY A 24 -12.38 0.98 8.95
CA GLY A 24 -13.61 0.23 8.67
C GLY A 24 -13.74 -0.22 7.21
N GLU A 25 -12.68 -0.07 6.40
CA GLU A 25 -12.72 -0.32 4.97
C GLU A 25 -12.60 -1.81 4.64
N SER A 26 -13.46 -2.29 3.73
CA SER A 26 -13.33 -3.65 3.20
C SER A 26 -12.14 -3.75 2.24
N LEU A 27 -11.61 -4.95 2.04
CA LEU A 27 -10.52 -5.17 1.08
C LEU A 27 -10.91 -4.74 -0.35
N ALA A 28 -12.16 -4.96 -0.75
CA ALA A 28 -12.66 -4.60 -2.08
C ALA A 28 -12.82 -3.08 -2.26
N SER A 29 -13.42 -2.42 -1.26
CA SER A 29 -13.63 -0.97 -1.26
C SER A 29 -12.28 -0.25 -1.29
N PHE A 30 -11.38 -0.60 -0.38
CA PHE A 30 -10.05 0.01 -0.32
C PHE A 30 -9.22 -0.19 -1.60
N ALA A 31 -9.28 -1.39 -2.20
CA ALA A 31 -8.61 -1.65 -3.47
C ALA A 31 -9.14 -0.75 -4.60
N SER A 32 -10.46 -0.56 -4.63
CA SER A 32 -11.14 0.32 -5.60
C SER A 32 -10.74 1.78 -5.40
N THR A 33 -10.74 2.27 -4.16
CA THR A 33 -10.26 3.62 -3.79
C THR A 33 -8.81 3.83 -4.20
N CYS A 34 -7.97 2.80 -4.01
CA CYS A 34 -6.58 2.83 -4.43
C CYS A 34 -6.40 2.66 -5.95
N GLY A 35 -7.43 2.32 -6.73
CA GLY A 35 -7.34 2.02 -8.16
C GLY A 35 -6.48 0.79 -8.49
N ILE A 36 -6.55 -0.24 -7.64
CA ILE A 36 -5.83 -1.51 -7.82
C ILE A 36 -6.78 -2.69 -7.68
N SER A 37 -6.36 -3.88 -8.12
CA SER A 37 -7.21 -5.07 -7.98
C SER A 37 -7.22 -5.61 -6.54
N ARG A 38 -8.37 -6.17 -6.13
CA ARG A 38 -8.52 -6.81 -4.81
C ARG A 38 -7.49 -7.92 -4.56
N PRO A 39 -7.17 -8.83 -5.53
CA PRO A 39 -6.13 -9.83 -5.35
C PRO A 39 -4.74 -9.21 -5.17
N TYR A 40 -4.44 -8.12 -5.88
CA TYR A 40 -3.16 -7.43 -5.74
C TYR A 40 -3.01 -6.80 -4.34
N LEU A 41 -4.05 -6.13 -3.83
CA LEU A 41 -4.06 -5.64 -2.45
C LEU A 41 -3.91 -6.78 -1.43
N SER A 42 -4.58 -7.91 -1.65
CA SER A 42 -4.43 -9.09 -0.78
C SER A 42 -2.99 -9.59 -0.73
N GLN A 43 -2.30 -9.67 -1.88
CA GLN A 43 -0.89 -10.08 -1.94
C GLN A 43 0.02 -9.10 -1.21
N ILE A 44 -0.32 -7.81 -1.22
CA ILE A 44 0.41 -6.80 -0.45
C ILE A 44 0.22 -7.04 1.05
N GLU A 45 -1.03 -7.14 1.52
CA GLU A 45 -1.36 -7.28 2.95
C GLU A 45 -0.81 -8.56 3.58
N THR A 46 -0.70 -9.64 2.80
CA THR A 46 -0.11 -10.91 3.25
C THR A 46 1.40 -10.95 3.12
N GLY A 47 2.03 -9.92 2.53
CA GLY A 47 3.47 -9.86 2.33
C GLY A 47 4.00 -10.77 1.21
N VAL A 48 3.12 -11.35 0.39
CA VAL A 48 3.47 -12.05 -0.87
C VAL A 48 4.10 -11.05 -1.85
N ARG A 49 3.56 -9.82 -1.92
CA ARG A 49 4.12 -8.71 -2.68
C ARG A 49 4.45 -7.54 -1.76
N ARG A 50 5.73 -7.40 -1.42
CA ARG A 50 6.19 -6.32 -0.52
C ARG A 50 6.56 -5.04 -1.25
N ARG A 51 6.80 -5.13 -2.56
CA ARG A 51 7.24 -4.00 -3.39
C ARG A 51 6.11 -3.53 -4.28
N VAL A 52 5.82 -2.23 -4.21
CA VAL A 52 4.83 -1.57 -5.06
C VAL A 52 5.47 -0.40 -5.80
N SER A 53 4.90 -0.02 -6.94
CA SER A 53 5.39 1.15 -7.66
C SER A 53 5.15 2.43 -6.85
N PRO A 54 5.99 3.48 -6.99
CA PRO A 54 5.78 4.75 -6.31
C PRO A 54 4.38 5.36 -6.48
N PRO A 55 3.72 5.28 -7.67
CA PRO A 55 2.34 5.73 -7.84
C PRO A 55 1.32 4.91 -7.02
N VAL A 56 1.49 3.60 -6.90
CA VAL A 56 0.64 2.75 -6.05
C VAL A 56 0.83 3.13 -4.58
N TYR A 57 2.08 3.30 -4.13
CA TYR A 57 2.38 3.73 -2.77
C TYR A 57 1.71 5.07 -2.41
N LYS A 58 1.78 6.06 -3.31
CA LYS A 58 1.12 7.36 -3.12
C LYS A 58 -0.39 7.20 -2.96
N ARG A 59 -1.05 6.39 -3.80
CA ARG A 59 -2.50 6.13 -3.72
C ARG A 59 -2.90 5.45 -2.41
N ILE A 60 -2.11 4.46 -1.97
CA ILE A 60 -2.32 3.80 -0.67
C ILE A 60 -2.20 4.81 0.48
N CYS A 61 -1.18 5.66 0.47
CA CYS A 61 -0.99 6.69 1.48
C CYS A 61 -2.16 7.69 1.52
N LEU A 62 -2.66 8.11 0.35
CA LEU A 62 -3.82 8.99 0.24
C LEU A 62 -5.09 8.33 0.79
N ALA A 63 -5.37 7.07 0.41
CA ALA A 63 -6.53 6.33 0.91
C ALA A 63 -6.48 6.12 2.44
N LEU A 64 -5.28 5.97 3.02
CA LEU A 64 -5.08 5.89 4.45
C LEU A 64 -5.04 7.26 5.17
N ASN A 65 -5.30 8.36 4.48
CA ASN A 65 -5.19 9.72 5.00
C ASN A 65 -3.80 10.06 5.60
N LEU A 66 -2.73 9.48 5.05
CA LEU A 66 -1.35 9.76 5.45
C LEU A 66 -0.80 10.97 4.68
N GLY A 67 -1.21 12.17 5.13
CA GLY A 67 -0.81 13.45 4.53
C GLY A 67 0.67 13.79 4.76
N GLY A 68 1.20 13.49 5.95
CA GLY A 68 2.52 13.94 6.38
C GLY A 68 3.69 13.00 6.03
N PRO A 69 4.92 13.50 5.84
CA PRO A 69 6.11 12.67 5.62
C PRO A 69 6.37 11.65 6.74
N ARG A 70 6.13 12.03 8.00
CA ARG A 70 6.29 11.13 9.16
C ARG A 70 5.27 9.99 9.14
N GLN A 71 4.02 10.31 8.83
CA GLN A 71 2.94 9.32 8.73
C GLN A 71 3.22 8.31 7.63
N ARG A 72 3.67 8.76 6.45
CA ARG A 72 4.01 7.85 5.32
C ARG A 72 5.11 6.84 5.67
N ARG A 73 6.07 7.21 6.52
CA ARG A 73 7.13 6.32 6.99
C ARG A 73 6.58 5.13 7.80
N THR A 74 5.39 5.22 8.40
CA THR A 74 4.77 4.09 9.13
C THR A 74 4.51 2.88 8.25
N LEU A 75 4.37 3.08 6.94
CA LEU A 75 4.11 2.02 5.98
C LEU A 75 5.37 1.50 5.31
N LEU A 76 6.52 2.16 5.49
CA LEU A 76 7.77 1.70 4.91
C LEU A 76 8.30 0.55 5.76
N LYS A 77 8.72 -0.51 5.10
CA LYS A 77 9.56 -1.50 5.77
C LYS A 77 10.95 -0.90 5.87
N ALA A 78 11.44 -0.68 7.09
CA ALA A 78 12.84 -0.31 7.27
C ALA A 78 13.69 -1.45 6.67
N ALA A 79 14.61 -1.10 5.78
CA ALA A 79 15.68 -2.03 5.42
C ALA A 79 16.46 -2.27 6.72
N ALA A 80 16.36 -3.51 7.23
CA ALA A 80 17.24 -3.99 8.28
C ALA A 80 18.66 -4.12 7.72
#